data_AF-A0A7C5NZZ2-F1
#
_entry.id   AF-A0A7C5NZZ2-F1
#
_cell.length_a   1.000
_cell.length_b   1.000
_cell.length_c   1.000
_cell.angle_alpha   90.00
_cell.angle_beta   90.00
_cell.angle_gamma   90.00
#
_symmetry.space_group_name_H-M   'P 1'
#
loop_
_entity.id
_entity.type
_entity.pdbx_description
1 polymer ?
#
loop_
_entity_poly.entity_id
_entity_poly.type
_entity_poly.pdbx_seq_one_letter_code
_entity_poly.pdbx_strand_id
1 'polypeptide(L)' 'RLVVVSAIDNLTKGAAGQAVQCLNLVCGYEETEGLV' A
#
# COMPACT_ATOMS: atom_id res chain seq x y z
N ARG A 1 -26.92 -13.22 -4.92
CA ARG A 1 -26.61 -11.77 -4.81
C ARG A 1 -25.30 -11.65 -4.04
N LEU A 2 -24.28 -10.99 -4.58
CA LEU A 2 -22.95 -10.83 -3.95
C LEU A 2 -22.70 -9.35 -3.63
N VAL A 3 -22.13 -9.07 -2.45
CA VAL A 3 -21.71 -7.72 -2.02
C VAL A 3 -20.31 -7.85 -1.42
N VAL A 4 -19.38 -7.00 -1.86
CA VAL A 4 -18.00 -6.94 -1.36
C VAL A 4 -17.74 -5.57 -0.75
N VAL A 5 -17.03 -5.54 0.38
CA VAL A 5 -16.68 -4.32 1.12
C VAL A 5 -15.18 -4.35 1.43
N SER A 6 -14.53 -3.21 1.30
CA SER A 6 -13.13 -2.99 1.69
C SER A 6 -13.00 -1.66 2.43
N ALA A 7 -12.06 -1.58 3.37
CA ALA A 7 -11.68 -0.35 4.04
C ALA A 7 -10.15 -0.22 4.02
N ILE A 8 -9.66 0.97 3.69
CA ILE A 8 -8.24 1.30 3.73
C ILE A 8 -8.07 2.71 4.30
N ASP A 9 -6.91 2.97 4.88
CA ASP A 9 -6.48 4.34 5.14
C ASP A 9 -6.22 5.04 3.80
N ASN A 10 -6.87 6.20 3.58
CA ASN A 10 -6.84 6.91 2.31
C ASN A 10 -5.49 7.60 2.03
N LEU A 11 -4.68 7.89 3.05
CA LEU A 11 -3.38 8.54 2.90
C LEU A 11 -2.23 7.54 2.98
N THR A 12 -2.40 6.44 3.70
CA THR A 12 -1.41 5.35 3.75
C THR A 12 -1.60 4.47 2.51
N LYS A 13 -2.48 3.47 2.56
CA LYS A 13 -2.66 2.53 1.44
C LYS A 13 -3.37 3.18 0.23
N GLY A 14 -4.14 4.24 0.45
CA GLY A 14 -4.76 5.00 -0.64
C GLY A 14 -3.84 5.99 -1.36
N ALA A 15 -2.67 6.33 -0.78
CA ALA A 15 -1.74 7.29 -1.37
C ALA A 15 -0.25 6.99 -1.04
N ALA A 16 0.31 7.65 -0.03
CA ALA A 16 1.75 7.69 0.22
C ALA A 16 2.35 6.32 0.56
N GLY A 17 1.65 5.53 1.39
CA GLY A 17 2.07 4.17 1.73
C GLY A 17 2.14 3.26 0.50
N GLN A 18 1.17 3.36 -0.42
CA GLN A 18 1.22 2.62 -1.69
C GLN A 18 2.34 3.10 -2.61
N ALA A 19 2.62 4.40 -2.63
CA ALA A 19 3.72 4.96 -3.40
C ALA A 19 5.08 4.45 -2.89
N VAL A 20 5.29 4.42 -1.57
CA VAL A 20 6.49 3.84 -0.95
C VAL A 20 6.57 2.34 -1.21
N GLN A 21 5.46 1.61 -1.12
CA GLN A 21 5.42 0.17 -1.41
C GLN A 21 5.88 -0.13 -2.84
N CYS A 22 5.44 0.67 -3.82
CA CYS A 22 5.91 0.57 -5.20
C CYS A 22 7.38 1.01 -5.36
N LEU A 23 7.80 2.07 -4.68
CA LEU A 23 9.18 2.53 -4.69
C LEU A 23 10.13 1.46 -4.16
N ASN A 24 9.76 0.78 -3.06
CA ASN A 24 10.54 -0.30 -2.47
C ASN A 24 10.82 -1.39 -3.50
N LEU A 25 9.79 -1.82 -4.23
CA LEU A 25 9.95 -2.80 -5.31
C LEU A 25 10.85 -2.31 -6.44
N VAL A 26 10.69 -1.05 -6.88
CA VAL A 26 11.51 -0.45 -7.95
C VAL A 26 12.99 -0.34 -7.53
N CYS A 27 13.25 -0.02 -6.26
CA CYS A 27 14.59 0.16 -5.70
C CYS A 27 15.22 -1.13 -5.17
N GLY A 28 14.48 -2.25 -5.12
CA GLY A 28 14.95 -3.53 -4.63
C GLY A 28 15.02 -3.67 -3.10
N TYR A 29 14.26 -2.85 -2.37
CA TYR A 29 14.06 -3.00 -0.93
C TYR A 29 12.98 -4.04 -0.61
N GLU A 30 12.84 -4.43 0.66
CA GLU A 30 11.68 -5.22 1.07
C GLU A 30 10.40 -4.41 0.84
N GLU A 31 9.36 -5.03 0.28
CA GLU A 31 8.11 -4.32 -0.08
C GLU A 31 7.52 -3.56 1.11
N THR A 32 7.62 -4.12 2.32
CA THR A 32 7.11 -3.56 3.57
C THR A 32 8.09 -2.65 4.30
N GLU A 33 9.28 -2.40 3.75
CA GLU A 33 10.29 -1.53 4.37
C GLU A 33 9.70 -0.11 4.59
N GLY A 34 9.68 0.35 5.85
CA GLY A 34 9.12 1.65 6.22
C GLY A 34 7.59 1.75 6.22
N LEU A 35 6.87 0.62 6.08
CA LEU A 35 5.41 0.54 6.14
C LEU A 35 4.95 -0.24 7.38
N VAL A 36 3.82 0.16 7.97
CA VAL A 36 3.17 -0.50 9.13
C VAL A 36 1.74 -0.90 8.79
#